data_AF-X0UPA9-F1
#
_entry.id   AF-X0UPA9-F1
#
_cell.length_a   1.000
_cell.length_b   1.000
_cell.length_c   1.000
_cell.angle_alpha   90.00
_cell.angle_beta   90.00
_cell.angle_gamma   90.00
#
_symmetry.space_group_name_H-M   'P 1'
#
loop_
_entity.id
_entity.type
_entity.pdbx_description
1 polymer ?
#
loop_
_entity_poly.entity_id
_entity_poly.type
_entity_poly.pdbx_seq_one_letter_code
_entity_poly.pdbx_strand_id
1 'polypeptide(L)'
;MSLDEIGSRIKLAVKKRWWRRRKIWSVSNPVWVEKDNWKPPLAFEESGVEYKAVVSEAERYVSGEYTMLNIAFHEPLIDWHRDPQTGKRSALTFGLDIDYRDPELVGNVRNVWEKNRHHHLSVLALAYTLTKE
;
A
#
# COMPACT_ATOMS: atom_id res chain seq x y z
N MET A 1 14.54 -14.46 -32.36
CA MET A 1 15.11 -14.11 -31.04
C MET A 1 16.53 -13.62 -31.28
N SER A 2 16.85 -12.37 -30.94
CA SER A 2 18.19 -11.80 -31.20
C SER A 2 19.20 -12.22 -30.12
N LEU A 3 20.50 -12.10 -30.40
CA LEU A 3 21.55 -12.36 -29.40
C LEU A 3 21.42 -11.42 -28.19
N ASP A 4 21.04 -10.16 -28.43
CA ASP A 4 20.81 -9.17 -27.37
C ASP A 4 19.63 -9.55 -26.47
N GLU A 5 18.57 -10.11 -27.06
CA GLU A 5 17.43 -10.61 -26.31
C GLU A 5 17.82 -11.81 -25.44
N ILE A 6 18.60 -12.76 -25.99
CA ILE A 6 19.13 -13.91 -25.24
C ILE A 6 19.98 -13.42 -24.06
N GLY A 7 20.93 -12.50 -24.30
CA GLY A 7 21.78 -11.93 -23.26
C GLY A 7 20.98 -11.24 -22.16
N SER A 8 19.95 -10.47 -22.53
CA SER A 8 19.05 -9.80 -21.60
C SER A 8 18.26 -10.79 -20.74
N ARG A 9 17.75 -11.87 -21.35
CA ARG A 9 17.04 -12.94 -20.63
C ARG A 9 17.94 -13.67 -19.63
N ILE A 10 19.19 -13.97 -20.01
CA ILE A 10 20.19 -14.58 -19.10
C ILE A 10 20.48 -13.65 -17.92
N LYS A 11 20.75 -12.36 -18.19
CA LYS A 11 21.03 -11.37 -17.14
C LYS A 11 19.87 -11.25 -16.15
N LEU A 12 18.63 -11.22 -16.65
CA LEU A 12 17.42 -11.20 -15.82
C LEU A 12 17.28 -12.47 -14.99
N ALA A 13 17.51 -13.66 -15.57
CA ALA A 13 17.41 -14.93 -14.86
C ALA A 13 18.42 -15.03 -13.71
N VAL A 14 19.67 -14.61 -13.94
CA VAL A 14 20.71 -14.53 -12.89
C VAL A 14 20.29 -13.57 -11.78
N LYS A 15 19.77 -12.38 -12.15
CA LYS A 15 19.30 -11.38 -11.18
C LYS A 15 18.16 -11.91 -10.31
N LYS A 16 17.17 -12.58 -10.91
CA LYS A 16 16.05 -13.24 -10.20
C LYS A 16 16.56 -14.28 -9.20
N ARG A 17 17.49 -15.15 -9.61
CA ARG A 17 18.07 -16.18 -8.75
C ARG A 17 18.84 -15.60 -7.57
N TRP A 18 19.58 -14.52 -7.80
CA TRP A 18 20.29 -13.81 -6.74
C TRP A 18 19.34 -13.14 -5.75
N TRP A 19 18.32 -12.44 -6.24
CA TRP A 19 17.29 -11.83 -5.40
C TRP A 19 16.53 -12.86 -4.56
N ARG A 20 16.17 -14.01 -5.13
CA ARG A 20 15.49 -15.08 -4.39
C ARG A 20 16.31 -15.61 -3.21
N ARG A 21 17.64 -15.58 -3.31
CA ARG A 21 18.54 -16.04 -2.24
C ARG A 21 18.75 -15.01 -1.13
N ARG A 22 18.35 -13.74 -1.33
CA ARG A 22 18.48 -12.72 -0.29
C ARG A 22 17.53 -13.04 0.86
N LYS A 23 18.09 -13.32 2.03
CA LYS A 23 17.33 -13.53 3.28
C LYS A 23 17.17 -12.24 4.09
N ILE A 24 18.02 -11.26 3.84
CA ILE A 24 18.06 -9.99 4.57
C ILE A 24 17.73 -8.90 3.58
N TRP A 25 16.71 -8.12 3.91
CA TRP A 25 16.44 -6.85 3.24
C TRP A 25 17.29 -5.77 3.91
N SER A 26 18.21 -5.16 3.14
CA SER A 26 18.94 -3.99 3.61
C SER A 26 18.02 -2.78 3.46
N VAL A 27 17.48 -2.30 4.58
CA VAL A 27 16.73 -1.03 4.62
C VAL A 27 17.75 0.10 4.58
N SER A 28 17.52 1.11 3.74
CA SER A 28 18.27 2.36 3.85
C SER A 28 17.94 3.00 5.19
N ASN A 29 18.95 3.36 5.99
CA ASN A 29 18.71 4.16 7.19
C ASN A 29 18.11 5.50 6.76
N PRO A 30 16.87 5.82 7.18
CA PRO A 30 16.32 7.14 6.91
C PRO A 30 17.18 8.18 7.63
N VAL A 31 17.35 9.35 7.00
CA VAL A 31 17.92 10.51 7.68
C VAL A 31 16.83 11.08 8.57
N TRP A 32 17.01 10.94 9.87
CA TRP A 32 16.09 11.53 10.84
C TRP A 32 16.32 13.04 10.91
N VAL A 33 15.23 13.79 10.96
CA VAL A 33 15.25 15.22 11.25
C VAL A 33 14.84 15.39 12.71
N GLU A 34 15.64 16.09 13.52
CA GLU A 34 15.34 16.31 14.95
C GLU A 34 14.06 17.14 15.18
N LYS A 35 13.65 17.91 14.17
CA LYS A 35 12.48 18.78 14.24
C LYS A 35 11.62 18.62 12.99
N ASP A 36 10.34 18.37 13.22
CA ASP A 36 9.34 18.42 12.15
C ASP A 36 9.13 19.89 11.73
N ASN A 37 9.45 20.17 10.46
CA ASN A 37 9.25 21.48 9.86
C ASN A 37 7.94 21.55 9.08
N TRP A 38 7.19 20.44 9.02
CA TRP A 38 5.87 20.44 8.42
C TRP A 38 4.92 21.27 9.28
N LYS A 39 4.23 22.20 8.62
CA LYS A 39 3.14 22.96 9.22
C LYS A 39 1.91 22.68 8.39
N PRO A 40 0.78 22.30 9.00
CA PRO A 40 -0.45 22.13 8.24
C PRO A 40 -0.77 23.46 7.55
N PRO A 41 -0.93 23.48 6.22
CA PRO A 41 -1.16 24.71 5.47
C PRO A 41 -2.55 25.31 5.72
N LEU A 42 -3.45 24.55 6.33
CA LEU A 42 -4.84 24.92 6.56
C LEU A 42 -5.12 24.97 8.06
N ALA A 43 -5.55 26.13 8.53
CA ALA A 43 -6.22 26.25 9.82
C ALA A 43 -7.66 25.78 9.63
N PHE A 44 -7.92 24.50 9.89
CA PHE A 44 -9.29 24.02 9.98
C PHE A 44 -9.91 24.59 11.25
N GLU A 45 -11.05 25.25 11.13
CA GLU A 45 -11.89 25.53 12.29
C GLU A 45 -12.43 24.20 12.82
N GLU A 46 -12.32 23.93 14.12
CA GLU A 46 -12.76 22.67 14.75
C GLU A 46 -14.25 22.39 14.51
N SER A 47 -15.07 23.44 14.38
CA SER A 47 -16.50 23.33 14.05
C SER A 47 -16.80 23.20 12.55
N GLY A 48 -15.79 23.32 11.70
CA GLY A 48 -15.90 23.31 10.25
C GLY A 48 -16.37 21.97 9.69
N VAL A 49 -16.99 22.01 8.51
CA VAL A 49 -17.50 20.81 7.83
C VAL A 49 -16.33 19.90 7.42
N GLU A 50 -15.22 20.50 7.01
CA GLU A 50 -14.01 19.81 6.57
C GLU A 50 -13.31 19.09 7.72
N TYR A 51 -13.23 19.72 8.91
CA TYR A 51 -12.69 19.08 10.11
C TYR A 51 -13.45 17.79 10.40
N LYS A 52 -14.79 17.88 10.47
CA LYS A 52 -15.66 16.73 10.75
C LYS A 52 -15.55 15.64 9.68
N ALA A 53 -15.42 16.02 8.41
CA ALA A 53 -15.26 15.08 7.31
C ALA A 53 -13.94 14.30 7.39
N VAL A 54 -12.83 14.97 7.70
CA VAL A 54 -11.52 14.32 7.87
C VAL A 54 -11.52 13.37 9.05
N VAL A 55 -12.04 13.79 10.20
CA VAL A 55 -12.13 12.95 11.41
C VAL A 55 -13.02 11.74 11.14
N SER A 56 -14.20 11.93 10.55
CA SER A 56 -15.11 10.83 10.23
C SER A 56 -14.50 9.82 9.24
N GLU A 57 -13.76 10.29 8.23
CA GLU A 57 -13.08 9.40 7.29
C GLU A 57 -11.91 8.65 7.96
N ALA A 58 -11.18 9.29 8.88
CA ALA A 58 -10.15 8.63 9.67
C ALA A 58 -10.73 7.52 10.56
N GLU A 59 -11.86 7.78 11.24
CA GLU A 59 -12.57 6.79 12.05
C GLU A 59 -13.00 5.57 11.24
N ARG A 60 -13.48 5.78 10.00
CA ARG A 60 -13.79 4.69 9.06
C ARG A 60 -12.57 3.80 8.80
N TYR A 61 -11.41 4.40 8.50
CA TYR A 61 -10.19 3.60 8.29
C TYR A 61 -9.80 2.79 9.53
N VAL A 62 -9.93 3.37 10.74
CA VAL A 62 -9.64 2.69 12.00
C VAL A 62 -10.60 1.52 12.26
N SER A 63 -11.87 1.65 11.87
CA SER A 63 -12.86 0.57 11.97
C SER A 63 -12.74 -0.49 10.87
N GLY A 64 -11.80 -0.33 9.94
CA GLY A 64 -11.60 -1.22 8.79
C GLY A 64 -12.54 -0.94 7.62
N GLU A 65 -13.26 0.18 7.63
CA GLU A 65 -14.07 0.65 6.51
C GLU A 65 -13.27 1.57 5.60
N TYR A 66 -13.36 1.34 4.29
CA TYR A 66 -12.69 2.22 3.32
C TYR A 66 -13.37 2.20 1.97
N THR A 67 -13.20 3.29 1.23
CA THR A 67 -13.62 3.39 -0.16
C THR A 67 -12.39 3.43 -1.06
N MET A 68 -12.28 2.48 -1.97
CA MET A 68 -11.16 2.39 -2.91
C MET A 68 -11.72 2.20 -4.32
N LEU A 69 -11.27 3.05 -5.26
CA LEU A 69 -11.75 3.04 -6.65
C LEU A 69 -13.29 3.13 -6.76
N ASN A 70 -13.91 3.94 -5.90
CA ASN A 70 -15.36 4.12 -5.79
C ASN A 70 -16.14 2.85 -5.37
N ILE A 71 -15.47 1.91 -4.71
CA ILE A 71 -16.08 0.71 -4.12
C ILE A 71 -15.82 0.73 -2.62
N ALA A 72 -16.88 0.55 -1.83
CA ALA A 72 -16.80 0.48 -0.37
C ALA A 72 -16.47 -0.95 0.08
N PHE A 73 -15.57 -1.06 1.04
CA PHE A 73 -15.14 -2.32 1.64
C PHE A 73 -15.16 -2.22 3.16
N HIS A 74 -15.29 -3.38 3.81
CA HIS A 74 -15.19 -3.52 5.26
C HIS A 74 -14.30 -4.73 5.58
N GLU A 75 -13.11 -4.45 6.11
CA GLU A 75 -12.10 -5.43 6.52
C GLU A 75 -11.55 -5.06 7.91
N PRO A 76 -12.20 -5.49 9.01
CA PRO A 76 -11.73 -5.22 10.38
C PRO A 76 -10.31 -5.71 10.66
N LEU A 77 -9.90 -6.78 9.98
CA LEU A 77 -8.53 -7.27 9.97
C LEU A 77 -8.02 -7.25 8.53
N ILE A 78 -7.14 -6.29 8.23
CA ILE A 78 -6.60 -6.09 6.88
C ILE A 78 -5.65 -7.23 6.52
N ASP A 79 -6.00 -7.98 5.46
CA ASP A 79 -5.09 -8.92 4.81
C ASP A 79 -4.47 -8.27 3.56
N TRP A 80 -3.25 -7.77 3.67
CA TRP A 80 -2.53 -7.08 2.59
C TRP A 80 -2.33 -7.90 1.30
N HIS A 81 -2.54 -9.22 1.35
CA HIS A 81 -2.43 -10.13 0.22
C HIS A 81 -3.77 -10.51 -0.40
N ARG A 82 -4.88 -10.10 0.21
CA ARG A 82 -6.23 -10.44 -0.24
C ARG A 82 -6.81 -9.31 -1.08
N ASP A 83 -7.36 -9.69 -2.22
CA ASP A 83 -8.25 -8.82 -2.99
C ASP A 83 -9.61 -8.75 -2.26
N PRO A 84 -10.01 -7.56 -1.77
CA PRO A 84 -11.28 -7.40 -1.04
C PRO A 84 -12.51 -7.74 -1.91
N GLN A 85 -12.41 -7.61 -3.23
CA GLN A 85 -13.54 -7.78 -4.13
C GLN A 85 -13.82 -9.24 -4.46
N THR A 86 -12.78 -10.02 -4.77
CA THR A 86 -12.92 -11.44 -5.14
C THR A 86 -12.67 -12.37 -3.95
N GLY A 87 -12.09 -11.87 -2.87
CA GLY A 87 -11.68 -12.65 -1.70
C GLY A 87 -10.44 -13.53 -1.94
N LYS A 88 -9.88 -13.57 -3.15
CA LYS A 88 -8.67 -14.33 -3.49
C LYS A 88 -7.47 -13.75 -2.75
N ARG A 89 -6.62 -14.65 -2.23
CA ARG A 89 -5.43 -14.29 -1.46
C ARG A 89 -4.17 -14.71 -2.21
N SER A 90 -3.37 -13.73 -2.60
CA SER A 90 -2.09 -13.96 -3.28
C SER A 90 -1.10 -14.71 -2.38
N ALA A 91 -0.31 -15.60 -2.97
CA ALA A 91 0.67 -16.39 -2.23
C ALA A 91 1.78 -15.53 -1.61
N LEU A 92 2.22 -15.91 -0.40
CA LEU A 92 3.38 -15.32 0.29
C LEU A 92 4.69 -15.96 -0.18
N THR A 93 4.93 -15.91 -1.49
CA THR A 93 6.14 -16.46 -2.13
C THR A 93 6.98 -15.36 -2.75
N PHE A 94 8.10 -15.71 -3.39
CA PHE A 94 8.93 -14.73 -4.08
C PHE A 94 8.11 -14.03 -5.19
N GLY A 95 7.95 -12.70 -5.07
CA GLY A 95 6.96 -11.96 -5.87
C GLY A 95 7.13 -12.07 -7.40
N LEU A 96 8.35 -12.28 -7.89
CA LEU A 96 8.60 -12.47 -9.34
C LEU A 96 8.20 -13.85 -9.87
N ASP A 97 7.78 -14.76 -8.99
CA ASP A 97 7.23 -16.08 -9.33
C ASP A 97 5.70 -16.09 -9.34
N ILE A 98 5.07 -15.02 -8.85
CA ILE A 98 3.62 -14.88 -8.83
C ILE A 98 3.17 -14.40 -10.20
N ASP A 99 2.33 -15.18 -10.89
CA ASP A 99 1.65 -14.71 -12.08
C ASP A 99 0.47 -13.81 -11.68
N TYR A 100 0.77 -12.53 -11.51
CA TYR A 100 -0.23 -11.54 -11.11
C TYR A 100 -1.26 -11.23 -12.21
N ARG A 101 -1.10 -11.75 -13.42
CA ARG A 101 -2.08 -11.59 -14.51
C ARG A 101 -3.16 -12.64 -14.49
N ASP A 102 -2.97 -13.72 -13.73
CA ASP A 102 -3.96 -14.79 -13.57
C ASP A 102 -4.95 -14.43 -12.43
N PRO A 103 -6.18 -14.00 -12.76
CA PRO A 103 -7.15 -13.61 -11.74
C PRO A 103 -7.62 -14.80 -10.89
N GLU A 104 -7.46 -16.04 -11.35
CA GLU A 104 -7.80 -17.21 -10.54
C GLU A 104 -6.82 -17.41 -9.38
N LEU A 105 -5.56 -16.99 -9.56
CA LEU A 105 -4.52 -17.05 -8.55
C LEU A 105 -4.54 -15.87 -7.60
N VAL A 106 -4.70 -14.64 -8.11
CA VAL A 106 -4.50 -13.41 -7.33
C VAL A 106 -5.75 -12.52 -7.18
N GLY A 107 -6.85 -12.85 -7.85
CA GLY A 107 -8.00 -11.97 -7.96
C GLY A 107 -7.69 -10.73 -8.81
N ASN A 108 -8.30 -9.60 -8.48
CA ASN A 108 -7.96 -8.33 -9.10
C ASN A 108 -6.69 -7.73 -8.48
N VAL A 109 -5.55 -7.95 -9.14
CA VAL A 109 -4.24 -7.43 -8.69
C VAL A 109 -4.26 -5.91 -8.45
N ARG A 110 -5.08 -5.14 -9.19
CA ARG A 110 -5.17 -3.69 -9.03
C ARG A 110 -5.66 -3.30 -7.64
N ASN A 111 -6.62 -4.04 -7.09
CA ASN A 111 -7.15 -3.79 -5.75
C ASN A 111 -6.06 -4.04 -4.70
N VAL A 112 -5.30 -5.13 -4.84
CA VAL A 112 -4.18 -5.45 -3.95
C VAL A 112 -3.10 -4.36 -4.02
N TRP A 113 -2.73 -3.92 -5.23
CA TRP A 113 -1.73 -2.85 -5.40
C TRP A 113 -2.17 -1.53 -4.79
N GLU A 114 -3.41 -1.10 -5.05
CA GLU A 114 -3.93 0.16 -4.53
C GLU A 114 -4.04 0.13 -3.00
N LYS A 115 -4.46 -1.00 -2.41
CA LYS A 115 -4.46 -1.19 -0.96
C LYS A 115 -3.06 -1.01 -0.35
N ASN A 116 -2.04 -1.58 -1.00
CA ASN A 116 -0.63 -1.49 -0.57
C ASN A 116 0.03 -0.13 -0.87
N ARG A 117 -0.69 0.86 -1.42
CA ARG A 117 -0.21 2.25 -1.49
C ARG A 117 -0.42 3.03 -0.20
N HIS A 118 -1.17 2.47 0.75
CA HIS A 118 -1.39 3.06 2.07
C HIS A 118 -1.94 4.49 2.05
N HIS A 119 -2.86 4.80 1.12
CA HIS A 119 -3.48 6.13 0.99
C HIS A 119 -4.18 6.63 2.27
N HIS A 120 -4.69 5.73 3.10
CA HIS A 120 -5.29 6.04 4.41
C HIS A 120 -4.31 6.74 5.36
N LEU A 121 -3.00 6.49 5.26
CA LEU A 121 -2.01 7.11 6.16
C LEU A 121 -1.99 8.64 6.06
N SER A 122 -2.27 9.20 4.87
CA SER A 122 -2.35 10.66 4.72
C SER A 122 -3.56 11.25 5.45
N VAL A 123 -4.70 10.56 5.41
CA VAL A 123 -5.92 10.98 6.12
C VAL A 123 -5.73 10.85 7.62
N LEU A 124 -5.18 9.71 8.09
CA LEU A 124 -4.88 9.48 9.51
C LEU A 124 -3.87 10.49 10.04
N ALA A 125 -2.80 10.79 9.30
CA ALA A 125 -1.82 11.80 9.69
C ALA A 125 -2.46 13.18 9.82
N LEU A 126 -3.33 13.56 8.86
CA LEU A 126 -4.05 14.81 8.94
C LEU A 126 -4.98 14.84 10.16
N ALA A 127 -5.79 13.80 10.38
CA ALA A 127 -6.68 13.70 11.53
C ALA A 127 -5.89 13.81 12.85
N TYR A 128 -4.81 13.05 13.01
CA TYR A 128 -3.92 13.14 14.17
C TYR A 128 -3.39 14.56 14.41
N THR A 129 -3.08 15.30 13.35
CA THR A 129 -2.59 16.68 13.50
C THR A 129 -3.68 17.64 13.98
N LEU A 130 -4.95 17.36 13.67
CA LEU A 130 -6.12 18.15 14.06
C LEU A 130 -6.65 17.78 15.45
N THR A 131 -6.71 16.49 15.78
CA THR A 131 -7.31 15.96 17.02
C THR A 131 -6.30 15.74 18.12
N LYS A 132 -5.03 15.44 17.77
CA LYS A 132 -3.99 14.92 18.67
C LYS A 132 -4.30 13.51 19.22
N GLU A 133 -5.15 12.78 18.51
CA GLU A 133 -5.59 11.40 18.80
C GLU A 133 -5.30 10.45 17.63
#